data_AF-A0A0I9XV28-F1
#
_entry.id   AF-A0A0I9XV28-F1
#
_cell.length_a   1.000
_cell.length_b   1.000
_cell.length_c   1.000
_cell.angle_alpha   90.00
_cell.angle_beta   90.00
_cell.angle_gamma   90.00
#
_symmetry.space_group_name_H-M   'P 1'
#
loop_
_entity.id
_entity.type
_entity.pdbx_description
1 polymer ?
#
loop_
_entity_poly.entity_id
_entity_poly.type
_entity_poly.pdbx_seq_one_letter_code
_entity_poly.pdbx_strand_id
1 'polypeptide(L)'
;MGIFDFIHRNFPPAHPNAPPPSYQDVAAPRSWKVHLKFGSDPDLLKRATPQVNLTIGWQAHLILYTSDIVGLMREGLYVSQKNVIVEESCLALRPHEQEHKTYYHDRHFTLTGPNWKGNLVVTTFSGPIATNFRVEHLSADKVFHCDASDVSKTPQCWAYYFMIDRPHVNANYILDDTPLEGLWPWPRKEPSPQGMEKEREQEGTEEGDMLDLL
;
A
#
# COMPACT_ATOMS: atom_id res chain seq x y z
N MET A 1 43.23 30.82 -3.50
CA MET A 1 42.37 31.88 -2.93
C MET A 1 40.93 31.48 -3.21
N GLY A 2 40.09 31.00 -2.31
CA GLY A 2 40.20 30.71 -0.89
C GLY A 2 39.01 29.82 -0.53
N ILE A 3 39.33 28.68 0.08
CA ILE A 3 38.42 27.87 0.91
C ILE A 3 38.53 28.53 2.30
N PHE A 4 37.47 28.47 3.11
CA PHE A 4 37.32 29.12 4.43
C PHE A 4 36.79 30.55 4.40
N ASP A 5 35.48 30.68 4.67
CA ASP A 5 34.93 31.79 5.44
C ASP A 5 33.52 31.41 5.91
N PHE A 6 33.42 30.61 6.98
CA PHE A 6 32.26 30.62 7.88
C PHE A 6 32.56 29.92 9.22
N ILE A 7 33.66 30.26 9.87
CA ILE A 7 33.84 29.95 11.29
C ILE A 7 34.06 31.27 12.02
N HIS A 8 32.97 31.84 12.56
CA HIS A 8 32.97 32.64 13.80
C HIS A 8 31.52 32.80 14.26
N ARG A 9 30.90 31.71 14.73
CA ARG A 9 29.85 31.81 15.75
C ARG A 9 30.50 31.48 17.08
N ASN A 10 30.67 32.50 17.90
CA ASN A 10 31.13 32.40 19.28
C ASN A 10 30.21 31.46 20.07
N PHE A 11 30.65 30.23 20.31
CA PHE A 11 30.07 29.42 21.37
C PHE A 11 30.58 29.99 22.71
N PRO A 12 29.69 30.25 23.69
CA PRO A 12 30.14 30.58 25.05
C PRO A 12 30.92 29.39 25.62
N PRO A 13 31.92 29.61 26.49
CA PRO A 13 32.75 28.54 27.04
C PRO A 13 31.87 27.54 27.81
N ALA A 14 32.08 26.26 27.54
CA ALA A 14 31.38 25.18 28.21
C ALA A 14 31.68 25.22 29.73
N HIS A 15 30.63 25.35 30.54
CA HIS A 15 30.76 25.21 31.99
C HIS A 15 31.08 23.74 32.33
N PRO A 16 32.17 23.45 33.07
CA PRO A 16 32.63 22.08 33.32
C PRO A 16 31.71 21.23 34.22
N ASN A 17 30.56 21.76 34.67
CA ASN A 17 29.60 21.07 35.53
C ASN A 17 28.13 21.18 35.04
N ALA A 18 27.89 21.45 33.76
CA ALA A 18 26.54 21.35 33.22
C ALA A 18 26.14 19.85 33.15
N PRO A 19 25.03 19.41 33.77
CA PRO A 19 24.54 18.05 33.55
C PRO A 19 24.29 17.85 32.05
N PRO A 20 24.51 16.63 31.52
CA PRO A 20 24.22 16.36 30.11
C PRO A 20 22.75 16.74 29.84
N PRO A 21 22.44 17.29 28.65
CA PRO A 21 21.06 17.60 28.30
C PRO A 21 20.22 16.34 28.50
N SER A 22 19.25 16.43 29.39
CA SER A 22 18.28 15.36 29.65
C SER A 22 17.56 15.06 28.34
N TYR A 23 17.89 13.94 27.70
CA TYR A 23 17.19 13.41 26.54
C TYR A 23 15.85 12.83 27.01
N GLN A 24 14.95 13.71 27.44
CA GLN A 24 13.52 13.41 27.43
C GLN A 24 12.98 13.90 26.09
N ASP A 25 13.39 13.18 25.06
CA ASP A 25 12.57 13.09 23.86
C ASP A 25 11.38 12.22 24.27
N VAL A 26 10.35 12.86 24.84
CA VAL A 26 9.02 12.26 24.86
C VAL A 26 8.62 12.23 23.40
N ALA A 27 9.17 11.24 22.67
CA ALA A 27 9.03 11.12 21.24
C ALA A 27 7.53 11.05 20.99
N ALA A 28 7.00 12.06 20.30
CA ALA A 28 5.65 11.97 19.77
C ALA A 28 5.53 10.60 19.08
N PRO A 29 4.43 9.85 19.33
CA PRO A 29 4.30 8.53 18.75
C PRO A 29 4.55 8.62 17.25
N ARG A 30 5.59 7.91 16.77
CA ARG A 30 5.99 7.94 15.36
C ARG A 30 4.78 7.53 14.54
N SER A 31 4.40 8.37 13.58
CA SER A 31 3.29 8.09 12.67
C SER A 31 3.87 7.74 11.31
N TRP A 32 3.55 6.54 10.85
CA TRP A 32 3.95 6.02 9.55
C TRP A 32 2.79 6.14 8.59
N LYS A 33 3.05 6.66 7.39
CA LYS A 33 2.12 6.60 6.27
C LYS A 33 2.52 5.43 5.38
N VAL A 34 1.57 4.54 5.09
CA VAL A 34 1.72 3.51 4.07
C VAL A 34 0.73 3.80 2.95
N HIS A 35 1.20 3.71 1.71
CA HIS A 35 0.42 3.97 0.52
C HIS A 35 0.56 2.80 -0.45
N LEU A 36 -0.56 2.25 -0.89
CA LEU A 36 -0.63 1.18 -1.88
C LEU A 36 -1.47 1.65 -3.05
N LYS A 37 -0.99 1.42 -4.27
CA LYS A 37 -1.77 1.60 -5.49
C LYS A 37 -2.04 0.26 -6.16
N PHE A 38 -3.29 0.05 -6.53
CA PHE A 38 -3.79 -1.19 -7.09
C PHE A 38 -4.36 -0.97 -8.49
N GLY A 39 -4.25 -1.98 -9.35
CA GLY A 39 -4.96 -2.06 -10.62
C GLY A 39 -5.75 -3.36 -10.71
N SER A 40 -6.87 -3.35 -11.44
CA SER A 40 -7.76 -4.50 -11.55
C SER A 40 -7.17 -5.69 -12.30
N ASP A 41 -6.23 -5.45 -13.22
CA ASP A 41 -5.66 -6.45 -14.13
C ASP A 41 -4.15 -6.59 -13.89
N PRO A 42 -3.70 -7.66 -13.21
CA PRO A 42 -2.29 -7.89 -12.92
C PRO A 42 -1.38 -7.97 -14.15
N ASP A 43 -1.89 -8.44 -15.29
CA ASP A 43 -1.07 -8.62 -16.50
C ASP A 43 -0.79 -7.29 -17.19
N LEU A 44 -1.74 -6.35 -17.14
CA LEU A 44 -1.50 -4.97 -17.56
C LEU A 44 -0.51 -4.24 -16.65
N LEU A 45 -0.45 -4.60 -15.36
CA LEU A 45 0.48 -4.00 -14.40
C LEU A 45 1.93 -4.46 -14.60
N LYS A 46 2.15 -5.71 -15.04
CA LYS A 46 3.49 -6.29 -15.29
C LYS A 46 4.17 -5.78 -16.56
N ARG A 47 3.50 -4.92 -17.34
CA ARG A 47 4.10 -4.29 -18.53
C ARG A 47 5.22 -3.33 -18.14
N ALA A 48 6.07 -2.98 -19.11
CA ALA A 48 7.20 -2.06 -18.90
C ALA A 48 6.79 -0.71 -18.28
N THR A 49 5.55 -0.28 -18.53
CA THR A 49 4.88 0.78 -17.77
C THR A 49 3.56 0.21 -17.27
N PRO A 50 3.28 0.20 -15.96
CA PRO A 50 2.03 -0.30 -15.43
C PRO A 50 0.85 0.48 -16.01
N GLN A 51 -0.14 -0.24 -16.56
CA GLN A 51 -1.34 0.38 -17.12
C GLN A 51 -2.58 -0.09 -16.37
N VAL A 52 -3.56 0.80 -16.25
CA VAL A 52 -4.89 0.47 -15.74
C VAL A 52 -5.93 0.91 -16.76
N ASN A 53 -6.82 0.01 -17.15
CA ASN A 53 -7.95 0.32 -18.00
C ASN A 53 -9.19 0.59 -17.15
N LEU A 54 -9.53 1.87 -16.97
CA LEU A 54 -10.64 2.30 -16.12
C LEU A 54 -12.02 2.09 -16.77
N THR A 55 -12.10 1.78 -18.07
CA THR A 55 -13.36 1.54 -18.79
C THR A 55 -13.93 0.16 -18.46
N ILE A 56 -13.05 -0.84 -18.35
CA ILE A 56 -13.43 -2.24 -18.06
C ILE A 56 -12.95 -2.71 -16.68
N GLY A 57 -12.27 -1.85 -15.93
CA GLY A 57 -11.61 -2.18 -14.68
C GLY A 57 -11.62 -1.02 -13.70
N TRP A 58 -10.65 -1.03 -12.79
CA TRP A 58 -10.53 -0.04 -11.71
C TRP A 58 -9.07 0.15 -11.31
N GLN A 59 -8.77 1.32 -10.77
CA GLN A 59 -7.59 1.54 -9.94
C GLN A 59 -8.02 1.83 -8.50
N ALA A 60 -7.17 1.54 -7.53
CA ALA A 60 -7.43 1.93 -6.16
C ALA A 60 -6.20 2.49 -5.46
N HIS A 61 -6.44 3.40 -4.53
CA HIS A 61 -5.43 3.99 -3.66
C HIS A 61 -5.81 3.72 -2.22
N LEU A 62 -4.99 2.94 -1.51
CA LEU A 62 -5.09 2.76 -0.07
C LEU A 62 -4.02 3.59 0.61
N ILE A 63 -4.43 4.54 1.45
CA ILE A 63 -3.52 5.28 2.32
C ILE A 63 -3.89 4.94 3.75
N LEU A 64 -2.94 4.41 4.52
CA LEU A 64 -3.11 4.12 5.94
C LEU A 64 -2.04 4.77 6.79
N TYR A 65 -2.38 4.97 8.06
CA TYR A 65 -1.53 5.49 9.10
C TYR A 65 -1.44 4.48 10.23
N THR A 66 -0.22 4.20 10.69
CA THR A 66 0.05 3.29 11.81
C THR A 66 1.13 3.87 12.71
N SER A 67 1.06 3.58 14.01
CA SER A 67 2.16 3.85 14.94
C SER A 67 3.18 2.70 15.01
N ASP A 68 2.80 1.52 14.51
CA ASP A 68 3.62 0.31 14.54
C ASP A 68 3.73 -0.29 13.13
N ILE A 69 4.69 0.21 12.35
CA ILE A 69 4.96 -0.30 11.01
C ILE A 69 5.60 -1.70 11.04
N VAL A 70 6.39 -2.00 12.08
CA VAL A 70 7.10 -3.27 12.21
C VAL A 70 6.10 -4.40 12.47
N GLY A 71 5.18 -4.19 13.42
CA GLY A 71 4.06 -5.10 13.67
C GLY A 71 3.22 -5.30 12.42
N LEU A 72 2.83 -4.22 11.73
CA LEU A 72 2.02 -4.31 10.51
C LEU A 72 2.69 -5.10 9.37
N MET A 73 4.02 -5.01 9.24
CA MET A 73 4.76 -5.81 8.27
C MET A 73 4.82 -7.28 8.69
N ARG A 74 5.13 -7.56 9.96
CA ARG A 74 5.29 -8.94 10.47
C ARG A 74 3.98 -9.72 10.53
N GLU A 75 2.91 -9.07 10.96
CA GLU A 75 1.58 -9.67 11.09
C GLU A 75 0.83 -9.74 9.76
N GLY A 76 1.28 -8.96 8.75
CA GLY A 76 0.64 -8.84 7.45
C GLY A 76 -0.46 -7.78 7.42
N LEU A 77 -0.60 -7.12 6.27
CA LEU A 77 -1.66 -6.15 6.04
C LEU A 77 -2.88 -6.85 5.42
N TYR A 78 -3.84 -7.22 6.25
CA TYR A 78 -5.09 -7.85 5.81
C TYR A 78 -6.26 -6.86 5.89
N VAL A 79 -7.07 -6.80 4.82
CA VAL A 79 -8.27 -5.97 4.75
C VAL A 79 -9.45 -6.84 4.34
N SER A 80 -10.57 -6.68 5.04
CA SER A 80 -11.85 -7.34 4.78
C SER A 80 -13.01 -6.40 5.09
N GLN A 81 -14.25 -6.78 4.77
CA GLN A 81 -15.44 -6.00 5.16
C GLN A 81 -15.49 -5.66 6.65
N LYS A 82 -14.90 -6.48 7.53
CA LYS A 82 -14.85 -6.20 8.99
C LYS A 82 -14.05 -4.94 9.34
N ASN A 83 -13.16 -4.51 8.45
CA ASN A 83 -12.36 -3.31 8.63
C ASN A 83 -13.09 -2.04 8.15
N VAL A 84 -14.20 -2.17 7.42
CA VAL A 84 -14.91 -1.05 6.82
C VAL A 84 -15.80 -0.37 7.84
N ILE A 85 -15.64 0.95 7.99
CA ILE A 85 -16.62 1.80 8.69
C ILE A 85 -17.70 2.15 7.67
N VAL A 86 -18.82 1.43 7.74
CA VAL A 86 -19.86 1.44 6.69
C VAL A 86 -20.47 2.84 6.54
N GLU A 87 -20.66 3.53 7.65
CA GLU A 87 -21.27 4.87 7.73
C GLU A 87 -20.44 5.94 7.03
N GLU A 88 -19.14 5.71 6.83
CA GLU A 88 -18.22 6.63 6.18
C GLU A 88 -17.95 6.26 4.71
N SER A 89 -18.53 5.17 4.22
CA SER A 89 -18.36 4.73 2.83
C SER A 89 -19.32 5.47 1.90
N CYS A 90 -18.83 6.01 0.79
CA CYS A 90 -19.66 6.76 -0.16
C CYS A 90 -19.19 6.61 -1.62
N LEU A 91 -20.05 7.04 -2.55
CA LEU A 91 -19.73 7.15 -3.97
C LEU A 91 -19.74 8.63 -4.37
N ALA A 92 -18.65 9.11 -4.94
CA ALA A 92 -18.51 10.43 -5.49
C ALA A 92 -18.38 10.38 -7.02
N LEU A 93 -18.94 11.37 -7.70
CA LEU A 93 -18.75 11.59 -9.14
C LEU A 93 -17.80 12.75 -9.32
N ARG A 94 -16.67 12.51 -10.01
CA ARG A 94 -15.66 13.52 -10.28
C ARG A 94 -15.53 13.73 -11.80
N PRO A 95 -15.58 14.97 -12.31
CA PRO A 95 -15.44 15.22 -13.75
C PRO A 95 -14.13 14.67 -14.30
N HIS A 96 -14.17 14.06 -15.49
CA HIS A 96 -12.97 13.75 -16.23
C HIS A 96 -12.49 14.99 -16.98
N GLU A 97 -11.36 15.55 -16.56
CA GLU A 97 -10.86 16.85 -17.06
C GLU A 97 -10.64 16.92 -18.59
N GLN A 98 -10.38 15.79 -19.24
CA GLN A 98 -10.12 15.72 -20.69
C GLN A 98 -11.41 15.56 -21.51
N GLU A 99 -12.49 15.06 -20.91
CA GLU A 99 -13.75 14.77 -21.59
C GLU A 99 -14.93 15.38 -20.82
N HIS A 100 -15.51 16.44 -21.38
CA HIS A 100 -16.57 17.24 -20.74
C HIS A 100 -17.89 16.48 -20.47
N LYS A 101 -17.96 15.18 -20.78
CA LYS A 101 -19.14 14.31 -20.61
C LYS A 101 -18.85 13.01 -19.87
N THR A 102 -17.62 12.77 -19.43
CA THR A 102 -17.23 11.53 -18.75
C THR A 102 -16.94 11.84 -17.28
N TYR A 103 -17.41 10.98 -16.38
CA TYR A 103 -17.18 11.12 -14.95
C TYR A 103 -16.42 9.90 -14.43
N TYR A 104 -15.48 10.14 -13.52
CA TYR A 104 -14.97 9.11 -12.65
C TYR A 104 -16.01 8.80 -11.58
N HIS A 105 -16.24 7.52 -11.36
CA HIS A 105 -16.91 6.98 -10.19
C HIS A 105 -15.84 6.67 -9.15
N ASP A 106 -15.78 7.46 -8.09
CA ASP A 106 -14.86 7.28 -6.97
C ASP A 106 -15.62 6.69 -5.79
N ARG A 107 -15.33 5.42 -5.45
CA ARG A 107 -15.90 4.79 -4.26
C ARG A 107 -14.91 4.87 -3.11
N HIS A 108 -15.36 5.51 -2.03
CA HIS A 108 -14.59 5.75 -0.83
C HIS A 108 -14.96 4.74 0.25
N PHE A 109 -13.94 4.23 0.94
CA PHE A 109 -14.08 3.45 2.15
C PHE A 109 -13.16 4.01 3.23
N THR A 110 -13.69 4.27 4.41
CA THR A 110 -12.85 4.41 5.62
C THR A 110 -12.62 3.02 6.20
N LEU A 111 -11.37 2.73 6.52
CA LEU A 111 -10.91 1.46 7.04
C LEU A 111 -10.24 1.64 8.41
N THR A 112 -10.46 0.69 9.30
CA THR A 112 -9.76 0.61 10.59
C THR A 112 -9.29 -0.80 10.89
N GLY A 113 -8.11 -0.91 11.45
CA GLY A 113 -7.57 -2.13 12.04
C GLY A 113 -7.15 -1.89 13.49
N PRO A 114 -6.52 -2.89 14.14
CA PRO A 114 -6.12 -2.78 15.54
C PRO A 114 -5.20 -1.60 15.83
N ASN A 115 -4.19 -1.38 14.97
CA ASN A 115 -3.14 -0.36 15.16
C ASN A 115 -3.01 0.61 13.97
N TRP A 116 -3.98 0.61 13.05
CA TRP A 116 -3.94 1.43 11.86
C TRP A 116 -5.32 1.94 11.46
N LYS A 117 -5.35 3.08 10.76
CA LYS A 117 -6.54 3.65 10.12
C LYS A 117 -6.19 4.05 8.71
N GLY A 118 -7.11 3.92 7.78
CA GLY A 118 -6.85 4.25 6.39
C GLY A 118 -8.07 4.60 5.58
N ASN A 119 -7.82 5.10 4.38
CA ASN A 119 -8.84 5.41 3.40
C ASN A 119 -8.49 4.68 2.09
N LEU A 120 -9.48 4.01 1.53
CA LEU A 120 -9.41 3.40 0.20
C LEU A 120 -10.28 4.20 -0.75
N VAL A 121 -9.71 4.62 -1.87
CA VAL A 121 -10.46 5.23 -2.98
C VAL A 121 -10.33 4.36 -4.20
N VAL A 122 -11.44 3.91 -4.76
CA VAL A 122 -11.52 3.10 -5.97
C VAL A 122 -12.07 3.96 -7.09
N THR A 123 -11.32 4.11 -8.16
CA THR A 123 -11.70 4.94 -9.32
C THR A 123 -11.96 4.06 -10.54
N THR A 124 -13.04 4.34 -11.26
CA THR A 124 -13.42 3.67 -12.52
C THR A 124 -14.33 4.58 -13.36
N PHE A 125 -14.47 4.32 -14.65
CA PHE A 125 -15.51 4.95 -15.49
C PHE A 125 -16.84 4.19 -15.46
N SER A 126 -16.89 3.01 -14.83
CA SER A 126 -18.08 2.17 -14.82
C SER A 126 -18.80 2.24 -13.47
N GLY A 127 -19.99 2.83 -13.46
CA GLY A 127 -20.88 2.83 -12.30
C GLY A 127 -21.10 1.42 -11.71
N PRO A 128 -21.42 0.39 -12.53
CA PRO A 128 -21.52 -1.00 -12.04
C PRO A 128 -20.24 -1.54 -11.40
N ILE A 129 -19.05 -1.21 -11.91
CA ILE A 129 -17.79 -1.63 -11.28
C ILE A 129 -17.65 -0.97 -9.91
N ALA A 130 -17.91 0.34 -9.82
CA ALA A 130 -17.82 1.06 -8.55
C ALA A 130 -18.79 0.49 -7.49
N THR A 131 -20.06 0.25 -7.84
CA THR A 131 -21.07 -0.26 -6.90
C THR A 131 -20.85 -1.72 -6.49
N ASN A 132 -20.30 -2.53 -7.39
CA ASN A 132 -20.01 -3.94 -7.11
C ASN A 132 -18.63 -4.17 -6.48
N PHE A 133 -17.75 -3.17 -6.45
CA PHE A 133 -16.46 -3.32 -5.80
C PHE A 133 -16.59 -3.74 -4.34
N ARG A 134 -15.71 -4.62 -3.87
CA ARG A 134 -15.59 -5.05 -2.47
C ARG A 134 -14.11 -5.00 -2.10
N VAL A 135 -13.80 -4.74 -0.83
CA VAL A 135 -12.40 -4.64 -0.39
C VAL A 135 -11.64 -5.95 -0.59
N GLU A 136 -12.34 -7.07 -0.64
CA GLU A 136 -11.84 -8.41 -0.99
C GLU A 136 -11.32 -8.52 -2.43
N HIS A 137 -11.65 -7.57 -3.32
CA HIS A 137 -11.06 -7.51 -4.66
C HIS A 137 -9.61 -7.04 -4.64
N LEU A 138 -9.14 -6.50 -3.51
CA LEU A 138 -7.73 -6.15 -3.31
C LEU A 138 -6.93 -7.41 -3.05
N SER A 139 -5.78 -7.49 -3.72
CA SER A 139 -4.79 -8.54 -3.53
C SER A 139 -3.42 -7.96 -3.86
N ALA A 140 -2.38 -8.60 -3.39
CA ALA A 140 -1.03 -8.04 -3.51
C ALA A 140 -0.44 -8.14 -4.93
N ASP A 141 -0.87 -9.13 -5.71
CA ASP A 141 -0.55 -9.25 -7.14
C ASP A 141 -1.15 -8.11 -7.97
N LYS A 142 -2.15 -7.41 -7.43
CA LYS A 142 -2.75 -6.20 -8.01
C LYS A 142 -2.05 -4.91 -7.59
N VAL A 143 -1.07 -4.97 -6.68
CA VAL A 143 -0.32 -3.78 -6.25
C VAL A 143 0.79 -3.50 -7.25
N PHE A 144 0.80 -2.30 -7.82
CA PHE A 144 1.88 -1.87 -8.74
C PHE A 144 2.83 -0.84 -8.12
N HIS A 145 2.43 -0.23 -7.01
CA HIS A 145 3.24 0.70 -6.23
C HIS A 145 2.90 0.56 -4.75
N CYS A 146 3.91 0.50 -3.89
CA CYS A 146 3.73 0.58 -2.45
C CYS A 146 4.89 1.29 -1.78
N ASP A 147 4.62 2.24 -0.89
CA ASP A 147 5.63 2.91 -0.08
C ASP A 147 5.19 3.06 1.37
N ALA A 148 6.14 2.99 2.29
CA ALA A 148 5.95 3.36 3.69
C ALA A 148 6.98 4.43 4.09
N SER A 149 6.53 5.52 4.72
CA SER A 149 7.41 6.61 5.14
C SER A 149 7.04 7.16 6.51
N ASP A 150 8.06 7.64 7.23
CA ASP A 150 7.89 8.34 8.51
C ASP A 150 7.38 9.77 8.25
N VAL A 151 6.19 10.08 8.75
CA VAL A 151 5.53 11.38 8.54
C VAL A 151 6.22 12.49 9.34
N SER A 152 6.99 12.15 10.37
CA SER A 152 7.66 13.13 11.23
C SER A 152 8.97 13.67 10.64
N LYS A 153 9.51 13.04 9.59
CA LYS A 153 10.84 13.36 9.06
C LYS A 153 10.77 14.21 7.79
N THR A 154 11.61 15.25 7.77
CA THR A 154 11.91 16.07 6.59
C THR A 154 13.43 16.14 6.41
N PRO A 155 13.99 15.69 5.26
CA PRO A 155 13.31 15.14 4.09
C PRO A 155 12.61 13.80 4.38
N GLN A 156 11.69 13.42 3.49
CA GLN A 156 10.92 12.17 3.60
C GLN A 156 11.86 10.97 3.70
N CYS A 157 11.61 10.10 4.68
CA CYS A 157 12.40 8.89 4.92
C CYS A 157 11.53 7.65 4.68
N TRP A 158 11.87 6.87 3.66
CA TRP A 158 11.17 5.62 3.34
C TRP A 158 11.69 4.46 4.18
N ALA A 159 10.77 3.70 4.77
CA ALA A 159 11.02 2.41 5.40
C ALA A 159 10.79 1.24 4.44
N TYR A 160 9.94 1.43 3.44
CA TYR A 160 9.60 0.42 2.45
C TYR A 160 9.30 1.11 1.12
N TYR A 161 9.73 0.49 0.04
CA TYR A 161 9.49 0.97 -1.30
C TYR A 161 9.34 -0.20 -2.28
N PHE A 162 8.32 -0.15 -3.12
CA PHE A 162 8.04 -1.13 -4.14
C PHE A 162 7.46 -0.46 -5.38
N MET A 163 8.00 -0.82 -6.55
CA MET A 163 7.43 -0.56 -7.86
C MET A 163 7.54 -1.83 -8.72
N ILE A 164 6.42 -2.26 -9.30
CA ILE A 164 6.34 -3.53 -10.05
C ILE A 164 7.23 -3.52 -11.31
N ASP A 165 7.37 -2.37 -11.97
CA ASP A 165 8.14 -2.19 -13.20
C ASP A 165 9.63 -1.91 -12.94
N ARG A 166 10.03 -1.72 -11.68
CA ARG A 166 11.42 -1.44 -11.28
C ARG A 166 11.83 -2.30 -10.10
N PRO A 167 11.92 -3.62 -10.25
CA PRO A 167 12.23 -4.52 -9.14
C PRO A 167 13.58 -4.22 -8.47
N HIS A 168 14.53 -3.62 -9.19
CA HIS A 168 15.85 -3.24 -8.67
C HIS A 168 15.85 -2.08 -7.66
N VAL A 169 14.75 -1.34 -7.53
CA VAL A 169 14.60 -0.30 -6.50
C VAL A 169 13.72 -0.75 -5.33
N ASN A 170 13.19 -1.96 -5.37
CA ASN A 170 12.38 -2.49 -4.29
C ASN A 170 13.26 -2.70 -3.05
N ALA A 171 12.80 -2.20 -1.91
CA ALA A 171 13.57 -2.25 -0.68
C ALA A 171 12.65 -2.25 0.53
N ASN A 172 13.01 -3.07 1.52
CA ASN A 172 12.45 -3.04 2.86
C ASN A 172 13.61 -2.74 3.82
N TYR A 173 13.68 -1.52 4.31
CA TYR A 173 14.79 -1.05 5.14
C TYR A 173 14.64 -1.41 6.63
N ILE A 174 13.58 -2.12 7.00
CA ILE A 174 13.28 -2.53 8.38
C ILE A 174 13.50 -4.04 8.57
N LEU A 175 12.97 -4.85 7.66
CA LEU A 175 12.97 -6.31 7.76
C LEU A 175 13.76 -7.00 6.65
N ASP A 176 14.48 -6.23 5.82
CA ASP A 176 15.26 -6.72 4.69
C ASP A 176 14.43 -7.67 3.81
N ASP A 177 14.95 -8.85 3.47
CA ASP A 177 14.30 -9.82 2.59
C ASP A 177 13.26 -10.71 3.30
N THR A 178 12.86 -10.37 4.54
CA THR A 178 11.84 -11.14 5.26
C THR A 178 10.52 -11.11 4.48
N PRO A 179 9.95 -12.28 4.11
CA PRO A 179 8.69 -12.32 3.38
C PRO A 179 7.54 -11.71 4.16
N LEU A 180 6.74 -10.89 3.47
CA LEU A 180 5.56 -10.23 4.01
C LEU A 180 4.28 -10.88 3.50
N GLU A 181 3.20 -10.77 4.28
CA GLU A 181 1.90 -11.38 3.97
C GLU A 181 0.79 -10.34 3.76
N GLY A 182 -0.42 -10.78 3.40
CA GLY A 182 -1.54 -9.89 3.11
C GLY A 182 -1.35 -9.08 1.83
N LEU A 183 -1.55 -7.76 1.89
CA LEU A 183 -1.47 -6.84 0.74
C LEU A 183 -0.04 -6.35 0.43
N TRP A 184 0.97 -6.74 1.22
CA TRP A 184 2.36 -6.40 0.93
C TRP A 184 2.84 -7.11 -0.35
N PRO A 185 3.22 -6.39 -1.43
CA PRO A 185 3.55 -7.03 -2.71
C PRO A 185 4.89 -7.76 -2.72
N TRP A 186 5.82 -7.37 -1.85
CA TRP A 186 7.20 -7.85 -1.82
C TRP A 186 7.80 -7.59 -0.42
N PRO A 187 8.85 -8.32 0.02
CA PRO A 187 9.26 -9.64 -0.47
C PRO A 187 8.16 -10.68 -0.22
N ARG A 188 8.06 -11.70 -1.07
CA ARG A 188 7.08 -12.79 -0.91
C ARG A 188 7.76 -14.14 -0.83
N LYS A 189 7.12 -15.08 -0.12
CA LYS A 189 7.51 -16.49 -0.16
C LYS A 189 7.28 -16.99 -1.58
N GLU A 190 8.29 -17.65 -2.16
CA GLU A 190 8.07 -18.38 -3.40
C GLU A 190 7.00 -19.45 -3.17
N PRO A 191 6.08 -19.65 -4.12
CA PRO A 191 5.11 -20.72 -4.01
C PRO A 191 5.85 -22.07 -3.99
N SER A 192 5.75 -22.79 -2.87
CA SER A 192 6.31 -24.15 -2.79
C SER A 192 5.65 -25.04 -3.83
N PRO A 193 6.37 -25.98 -4.49
CA PRO A 193 5.83 -26.85 -5.54
C PRO A 193 4.54 -27.60 -5.16
N GLN A 194 4.36 -27.91 -3.87
CA GLN A 194 3.21 -28.63 -3.33
C GLN A 194 1.89 -27.82 -3.34
N GLY A 195 1.94 -26.49 -3.53
CA GLY A 195 0.74 -25.65 -3.65
C GLY A 195 0.10 -25.69 -5.04
N MET A 196 0.89 -25.97 -6.09
CA MET A 196 0.43 -25.99 -7.47
C MET A 196 -0.37 -27.26 -7.82
N GLU A 197 -0.19 -28.35 -7.06
CA GLU A 197 -0.97 -29.57 -7.22
C GLU A 197 -2.41 -29.40 -6.71
N LYS A 198 -2.62 -28.63 -5.64
CA LYS A 198 -3.97 -28.38 -5.08
C LYS A 198 -4.85 -27.45 -5.93
N GLU A 199 -4.27 -26.45 -6.59
CA GLU A 199 -5.02 -25.60 -7.53
C GLU A 199 -5.46 -26.39 -8.78
N ARG A 200 -4.62 -27.31 -9.28
CA ARG A 200 -5.00 -28.20 -10.40
C ARG A 200 -6.06 -29.23 -10.03
N GLU A 201 -6.07 -29.72 -8.80
CA GLU A 201 -7.12 -30.63 -8.32
C GLU A 201 -8.48 -29.93 -8.14
N GLN A 202 -8.49 -28.63 -7.82
CA GLN A 202 -9.74 -27.85 -7.72
C GLN A 202 -10.30 -27.43 -9.08
N GLU A 203 -9.46 -27.10 -10.08
CA GLU A 203 -9.94 -26.82 -11.45
C GLU A 203 -10.41 -28.07 -12.21
N GLY A 204 -9.97 -29.27 -11.81
CA GLY A 204 -10.32 -30.53 -12.49
C GLY A 204 -11.63 -31.20 -12.06
N THR A 205 -12.33 -30.67 -11.04
CA THR A 205 -13.48 -31.37 -10.44
C THR A 205 -14.85 -30.84 -10.89
N GLU A 206 -14.94 -29.71 -11.60
CA GLU A 206 -16.24 -29.15 -12.03
C GLU A 206 -16.71 -29.56 -13.44
N GLU A 207 -15.89 -30.22 -14.27
CA GLU A 207 -16.30 -30.67 -15.62
C GLU A 207 -16.70 -32.16 -15.73
N GLY A 208 -16.63 -32.94 -14.64
CA GLY A 208 -16.78 -34.40 -14.69
C GLY A 208 -18.19 -34.99 -14.45
N ASP A 209 -19.13 -34.24 -13.89
CA ASP A 209 -20.38 -34.82 -13.33
C ASP A 209 -21.66 -34.52 -14.13
N MET A 210 -21.54 -34.19 -15.43
CA MET A 210 -22.70 -33.85 -16.28
C MET A 210 -22.79 -34.67 -17.58
N LEU A 211 -22.51 -35.98 -17.55
CA LEU A 211 -22.66 -36.84 -18.74
C LEU A 211 -23.34 -38.21 -18.52
N ASP A 212 -24.04 -38.46 -17.41
CA ASP A 212 -24.70 -39.78 -17.17
C ASP A 212 -26.19 -39.71 -16.78
N LEU A 213 -26.95 -38.77 -17.34
CA LEU A 213 -28.41 -38.83 -17.33
C LEU A 213 -29.00 -38.30 -18.64
N LEU A 214 -29.12 -39.17 -19.65
CA LEU A 214 -30.20 -39.18 -20.66
C LEU A 214 -30.21 -40.50 -21.44
#